data_AF-A0A4R0WYB3-F1
#
_entry.id   AF-A0A4R0WYB3-F1
#
_cell.length_a   1.000
_cell.length_b   1.000
_cell.length_c   1.000
_cell.angle_alpha   90.00
_cell.angle_beta   90.00
_cell.angle_gamma   90.00
#
_symmetry.space_group_name_H-M   'P 1'
#
loop_
_entity.id
_entity.type
_entity.pdbx_description
1 polymer ?
#
loop_
_entity_poly.entity_id
_entity_poly.type
_entity_poly.pdbx_seq_one_letter_code
_entity_poly.pdbx_strand_id
1 'polypeptide(L)' 'MLAKKTEARLRVIAGYAQHLSAAAFKEWMLDACPHCAGVGTIKERAHVAICQKCNGNGVKRYSDA' A
#
# COMPACT_ATOMS: atom_id res chain seq x y z
N MET A 1 17.76 27.37 -18.10
CA MET A 1 18.30 26.24 -17.29
C MET A 1 17.36 25.82 -16.16
N LEU A 2 16.69 26.75 -15.47
CA LEU A 2 15.72 26.47 -14.40
C LEU A 2 14.51 25.62 -14.85
N ALA A 3 13.90 25.94 -15.99
CA ALA A 3 12.74 25.23 -16.51
C ALA A 3 12.97 23.72 -16.72
N LYS A 4 14.10 23.33 -17.36
CA LYS A 4 14.48 21.93 -17.55
C LYS A 4 14.66 21.17 -16.23
N LYS A 5 15.20 21.84 -15.20
CA LYS A 5 15.36 21.26 -13.86
C LYS A 5 14.00 21.03 -13.19
N THR A 6 13.07 21.97 -13.35
CA THR A 6 11.69 21.85 -12.85
C THR A 6 10.95 20.70 -13.55
N GLU A 7 11.04 20.61 -14.87
CA GLU A 7 10.43 19.51 -15.64
C GLU A 7 10.95 18.13 -15.20
N ALA A 8 12.26 17.99 -15.05
CA ALA A 8 12.87 16.74 -14.58
C ALA A 8 12.35 16.35 -13.19
N ARG A 9 12.25 17.31 -12.27
CA ARG A 9 11.71 17.07 -10.92
C ARG A 9 10.24 16.66 -10.95
N LEU A 10 9.41 17.32 -11.77
CA LEU A 10 8.00 16.97 -11.93
C LEU A 10 7.83 15.56 -12.48
N ARG A 11 8.66 15.13 -13.43
CA ARG A 11 8.64 13.75 -13.96
C ARG A 11 8.95 12.71 -12.88
N VAL A 12 9.95 12.96 -12.04
CA VAL A 12 10.29 12.06 -10.92
C VAL A 12 9.13 11.95 -9.94
N ILE A 13 8.52 13.09 -9.56
CA ILE A 13 7.36 13.11 -8.66
C ILE A 13 6.17 12.34 -9.28
N ALA A 14 5.87 12.60 -10.56
CA ALA A 14 4.79 11.93 -11.27
C ALA A 14 5.02 10.41 -11.38
N GLY A 15 6.23 9.99 -11.73
CA GLY A 15 6.59 8.57 -11.80
C GLY A 15 6.47 7.87 -10.45
N TYR A 16 6.93 8.52 -9.37
CA TYR A 16 6.79 7.98 -8.02
C TYR A 16 5.33 7.89 -7.57
N ALA A 17 4.53 8.93 -7.85
CA ALA A 17 3.09 8.91 -7.55
C ALA A 17 2.35 7.80 -8.32
N GLN A 18 2.69 7.58 -9.60
CA GLN A 18 2.15 6.49 -10.40
C GLN A 18 2.52 5.11 -9.81
N HIS A 19 3.79 4.94 -9.43
CA HIS A 19 4.26 3.70 -8.80
C HIS A 19 3.50 3.41 -7.49
N LEU A 20 3.42 4.38 -6.57
CA LEU A 20 2.69 4.22 -5.30
C LEU A 20 1.20 3.95 -5.52
N SER A 21 0.58 4.62 -6.50
CA SER A 21 -0.84 4.40 -6.82
C SER A 21 -1.09 2.99 -7.35
N ALA A 22 -0.22 2.50 -8.22
CA ALA A 22 -0.31 1.14 -8.76
C ALA A 22 -0.04 0.08 -7.69
N ALA A 23 0.93 0.33 -6.80
CA ALA A 23 1.19 -0.52 -5.64
C ALA A 23 -0.06 -0.56 -4.75
N ALA A 24 -0.56 0.58 -4.27
CA ALA A 24 -1.73 0.65 -3.40
C ALA A 24 -2.96 -0.05 -4.00
N PHE A 25 -3.20 0.09 -5.32
CA PHE A 25 -4.27 -0.65 -5.98
C PHE A 25 -4.09 -2.16 -5.85
N LYS A 26 -2.89 -2.69 -6.13
CA LYS A 26 -2.63 -4.13 -5.98
C LYS A 26 -2.77 -4.60 -4.54
N GLU A 27 -2.20 -3.84 -3.60
CA GLU A 27 -2.21 -4.17 -2.17
C GLU A 27 -3.63 -4.28 -1.62
N TRP A 28 -4.49 -3.31 -1.92
CA TRP A 28 -5.80 -3.19 -1.29
C TRP A 28 -6.94 -3.79 -2.10
N MET A 29 -6.85 -3.79 -3.44
CA MET A 29 -7.93 -4.30 -4.31
C MET A 29 -7.72 -5.74 -4.75
N LEU A 30 -6.48 -6.22 -4.83
CA LEU A 30 -6.18 -7.55 -5.37
C LEU A 30 -5.65 -8.52 -4.31
N ASP A 31 -4.68 -8.08 -3.51
CA ASP A 31 -3.91 -8.94 -2.60
C ASP A 31 -4.19 -8.66 -1.12
N ALA A 32 -5.31 -8.00 -0.82
CA ALA A 32 -5.74 -7.80 0.56
C ALA A 32 -6.23 -9.12 1.16
N CYS A 33 -5.83 -9.40 2.40
CA CYS A 33 -6.32 -10.58 3.10
C CYS A 33 -7.84 -10.47 3.28
N PRO A 34 -8.63 -11.43 2.75
CA PRO A 34 -10.09 -11.35 2.79
C PRO A 34 -10.65 -11.51 4.20
N HIS A 35 -9.88 -12.11 5.11
CA HIS A 35 -10.31 -12.38 6.48
C HIS A 35 -10.27 -11.15 7.39
N CYS A 36 -9.34 -10.22 7.13
CA CYS A 36 -9.22 -8.98 7.89
C CYS A 36 -9.36 -7.73 7.00
N ALA A 37 -9.86 -7.89 5.77
CA ALA A 37 -9.99 -6.82 4.78
C ALA A 37 -8.73 -5.94 4.63
N GLY A 38 -7.54 -6.56 4.61
CA GLY A 38 -6.28 -5.83 4.48
C GLY A 38 -5.74 -5.16 5.75
N VAL A 39 -6.48 -5.13 6.86
CA VAL A 39 -6.09 -4.40 8.09
C VAL A 39 -4.96 -5.09 8.86
N GLY A 40 -4.84 -6.41 8.76
CA GLY A 40 -3.88 -7.21 9.52
C GLY A 40 -4.32 -7.57 10.94
N THR A 41 -5.41 -6.97 11.43
CA THR A 41 -5.99 -7.26 12.74
C THR A 41 -7.49 -7.53 12.64
N ILE A 42 -8.06 -8.17 13.65
CA ILE A 42 -9.48 -8.46 13.77
C ILE A 42 -9.94 -8.01 15.13
N LYS A 43 -11.08 -7.31 15.17
CA LYS A 43 -11.69 -6.86 16.42
C LYS A 43 -12.78 -7.84 16.83
N GLU A 44 -12.59 -8.48 17.96
CA GLU A 44 -13.59 -9.35 18.59
C GLU A 44 -14.00 -8.73 19.92
N ARG A 45 -15.25 -8.26 19.99
CA ARG A 45 -15.80 -7.53 21.13
C ARG A 45 -14.94 -6.30 21.50
N ALA A 46 -14.13 -6.41 22.55
CA ALA A 46 -13.26 -5.37 23.09
C ALA A 46 -11.76 -5.63 22.85
N HIS A 47 -11.39 -6.76 22.25
CA HIS A 47 -9.99 -7.13 22.00
C HIS A 47 -9.64 -7.02 20.51
N VAL A 48 -8.44 -6.54 20.24
CA VAL A 48 -7.84 -6.50 18.90
C VAL A 48 -6.79 -7.60 18.84
N ALA A 49 -7.00 -8.58 17.97
CA ALA A 49 -6.08 -9.69 17.76
C ALA A 49 -5.42 -9.61 16.38
N ILE A 50 -4.22 -10.17 16.27
CA ILE A 50 -3.53 -10.32 14.99
C ILE A 50 -4.32 -11.30 14.11
N CYS A 51 -4.56 -10.92 12.85
CA CYS A 51 -5.20 -11.81 11.89
C CYS A 51 -4.29 -13.02 11.62
N GLN A 52 -4.71 -14.19 12.08
CA GLN A 52 -3.93 -15.43 11.94
C GLN A 52 -3.76 -15.85 10.47
N LYS A 53 -4.70 -15.51 9.60
CA LYS A 53 -4.65 -15.86 8.17
C LYS A 53 -3.53 -15.17 7.41
N CYS A 54 -3.22 -13.91 7.75
CA CYS A 54 -2.13 -13.15 7.12
C CYS A 54 -0.97 -12.85 8.08
N ASN A 55 -0.99 -13.47 9.26
CA ASN A 55 0.00 -13.25 10.33
C ASN A 55 0.27 -11.76 10.61
N GLY A 56 -0.77 -10.93 10.62
CA GLY A 56 -0.65 -9.50 10.90
C GLY A 56 -0.29 -8.61 9.71
N ASN A 57 0.07 -9.16 8.56
CA ASN A 57 0.53 -8.35 7.42
C ASN A 57 -0.60 -7.56 6.74
N GLY A 58 -1.82 -8.11 6.72
CA GLY A 58 -2.98 -7.48 6.10
C GLY A 58 -2.98 -7.55 4.58
N VAL A 59 -1.97 -6.95 3.93
CA VAL A 59 -1.76 -6.91 2.47
C VAL A 59 -0.35 -7.38 2.13
N LYS A 60 -0.11 -7.80 0.90
CA LYS A 60 1.25 -8.00 0.39
C LYS A 60 1.84 -6.65 -0.03
N ARG A 61 3.01 -6.26 0.48
CA ARG A 61 3.57 -4.92 0.25
C ARG A 61 4.38 -4.83 -1.05
N TYR A 62 3.83 -4.13 -2.03
CA TYR A 62 4.47 -3.83 -3.31
C TYR A 62 5.09 -2.43 -3.34
N SER A 63 4.65 -1.55 -2.44
CA SER A 63 5.16 -0.19 -2.27
C SER A 63 6.56 -0.13 -1.65
N ASP A 64 6.99 -1.21 -1.00
CA ASP A 64 8.30 -1.35 -0.36
C ASP A 64 9.38 -1.94 -1.31
N ALA A 65 9.03 -2.22 -2.58
CA ALA A 65 9.90 -2.84 -3.59
C ALA A 65 10.46 -1.82 -4.58
#